data_AF-A0A0Q8IQJ0-F1
#
_entry.id   AF-A0A0Q8IQJ0-F1
#
_cell.length_a   1.000
_cell.length_b   1.000
_cell.length_c   1.000
_cell.angle_alpha   90.00
_cell.angle_beta   90.00
_cell.angle_gamma   90.00
#
_symmetry.space_group_name_H-M   'P 1'
#
loop_
_entity.id
_entity.type
_entity.pdbx_description
1 polymer ?
#
loop_
_entity_poly.entity_id
_entity_poly.type
_entity_poly.pdbx_seq_one_letter_code
_entity_poly.pdbx_strand_id
1 'polypeptide(L)'
;MFPRIVATESFELPVANGVRLKDGRWFALHGSPFDQLQLADQDSLPPPCDDAGMATLYPGFEARAADGRIAIGGGGAFEAEGFLALFDAGMQTPRWLLYCDCAEIFVSVIFEARGIVAISEDPPYRYRWTFDDAMPPSLRVERIAP
;
A
#
# COMPACT_ATOMS: atom_id res chain seq x y z
N MET A 1 -17.20 -14.86 2.20
CA MET A 1 -16.91 -14.97 0.75
C MET A 1 -16.46 -13.59 0.31
N PHE A 2 -15.15 -13.36 0.24
CA PHE A 2 -14.64 -12.07 -0.25
C PHE A 2 -14.99 -11.93 -1.73
N PRO A 3 -15.65 -10.86 -2.16
CA PRO A 3 -15.96 -10.65 -3.56
C PRO A 3 -14.66 -10.57 -4.35
N ARG A 4 -14.69 -11.18 -5.53
CA ARG A 4 -13.60 -11.24 -6.51
C ARG A 4 -13.15 -9.80 -6.81
N ILE A 5 -12.00 -9.39 -6.28
CA ILE A 5 -11.33 -8.16 -6.71
C ILE A 5 -10.84 -8.44 -8.12
N VAL A 6 -11.65 -8.08 -9.11
CA VAL A 6 -11.20 -8.10 -10.50
C VAL A 6 -10.47 -6.79 -10.74
N ALA A 7 -9.22 -6.74 -10.27
CA ALA A 7 -8.21 -5.94 -10.94
C ALA A 7 -8.04 -6.62 -12.32
N THR A 8 -8.72 -6.08 -13.33
CA THR A 8 -8.79 -6.66 -14.69
C THR A 8 -7.46 -6.52 -15.45
N GLU A 9 -6.54 -5.70 -14.94
CA GLU A 9 -5.16 -5.61 -15.40
C GLU A 9 -4.25 -6.12 -14.28
N SER A 10 -3.29 -6.99 -14.62
CA SER A 10 -2.28 -7.45 -13.69
C SER A 10 -1.50 -6.24 -13.16
N PHE A 11 -1.77 -5.84 -11.91
CA PHE A 11 -0.94 -4.88 -11.19
C PHE A 11 0.31 -5.61 -10.69
N GLU A 12 1.19 -5.95 -11.64
CA GLU A 12 2.47 -6.60 -11.35
C GLU A 12 3.38 -5.61 -10.65
N LEU A 13 3.61 -5.77 -9.36
CA LEU A 13 4.52 -4.90 -8.62
C LEU A 13 5.86 -5.58 -8.49
N PRO A 14 6.95 -4.84 -8.68
CA PRO A 14 8.24 -5.36 -8.28
C PRO A 14 8.23 -5.64 -6.77
N VAL A 15 8.97 -6.66 -6.35
CA VAL A 15 9.22 -6.98 -4.93
C VAL A 15 10.20 -5.94 -4.36
N ALA A 16 9.75 -4.69 -4.27
CA ALA A 16 10.52 -3.56 -3.78
C ALA A 16 9.62 -2.61 -3.01
N ASN A 17 10.09 -2.11 -1.87
CA ASN A 17 9.32 -1.22 -1.02
C ASN A 17 9.06 0.12 -1.72
N GLY A 18 7.80 0.53 -1.82
CA GLY A 18 7.45 1.77 -2.50
C GLY A 18 5.99 1.88 -2.91
N VAL A 19 5.70 3.03 -3.50
CA VAL A 19 4.39 3.35 -4.06
C VAL A 19 4.47 3.41 -5.57
N ARG A 20 3.63 2.62 -6.25
CA ARG A 20 3.38 2.71 -7.69
C ARG A 20 2.15 3.54 -7.96
N LEU A 21 2.27 4.52 -8.85
CA LEU A 21 1.15 5.33 -9.33
C LEU A 21 0.49 4.71 -10.57
N LYS A 22 -0.75 5.12 -10.85
CA LYS A 22 -1.49 4.69 -12.05
C LYS A 22 -0.78 4.99 -13.37
N ASP A 23 0.04 6.04 -13.41
CA ASP A 23 0.79 6.48 -14.59
C ASP A 23 2.11 5.70 -14.78
N GLY A 24 2.38 4.72 -13.91
CA GLY A 24 3.55 3.86 -13.96
C GLY A 24 4.75 4.37 -13.16
N ARG A 25 4.71 5.62 -12.65
CA ARG A 25 5.78 6.17 -11.81
C ARG A 25 5.94 5.37 -10.52
N TRP A 26 7.17 5.30 -10.04
CA TRP A 26 7.57 4.55 -8.86
C TRP A 26 8.23 5.47 -7.85
N PHE A 27 7.82 5.40 -6.59
CA PHE A 27 8.44 6.16 -5.52
C PHE A 27 8.94 5.18 -4.48
N ALA A 28 10.27 5.03 -4.39
CA ALA A 28 10.88 4.11 -3.44
C ALA A 28 10.56 4.51 -2.01
N LEU A 29 10.32 3.53 -1.15
CA LEU A 29 10.15 3.72 0.28
C LEU A 29 11.51 3.49 0.96
N HIS A 30 11.99 4.52 1.66
CA HIS A 30 13.25 4.50 2.39
C HIS A 30 13.00 4.37 3.90
N GLY A 31 13.98 3.80 4.59
CA GLY A 31 13.94 3.60 6.03
C GLY A 31 13.39 2.24 6.42
N SER A 32 12.97 2.14 7.68
CA SER A 32 12.32 0.96 8.25
C SER A 32 11.13 1.41 9.11
N PRO A 33 10.18 0.53 9.46
CA PRO A 33 9.13 0.84 10.41
C PRO A 33 9.66 1.34 11.77
N PHE A 34 10.93 1.06 12.08
CA PHE A 34 11.64 1.55 13.26
C PHE A 34 12.37 2.88 13.02
N ASP A 35 12.78 3.18 11.79
CA ASP A 35 13.66 4.31 11.41
C ASP A 35 12.98 5.33 10.47
N GLN A 36 11.72 5.68 10.75
CA GLN A 36 10.89 6.61 9.95
C GLN A 36 10.85 6.28 8.45
N LEU A 37 9.81 5.54 8.04
CA LEU A 37 9.54 5.30 6.62
C LEU A 37 9.19 6.61 5.89
N GLN A 38 9.84 6.85 4.74
CA GLN A 38 9.62 8.02 3.89
C GLN A 38 9.65 7.64 2.42
N LEU A 39 8.73 8.18 1.63
CA LEU A 39 8.79 8.04 0.17
C LEU A 39 9.83 9.00 -0.41
N ALA A 40 10.49 8.57 -1.48
CA ALA A 40 11.33 9.44 -2.28
C ALA A 40 10.54 10.65 -2.79
N ASP A 41 11.16 11.82 -2.80
CA ASP A 41 10.54 13.07 -3.28
C ASP A 41 10.40 13.13 -4.82
N GLN A 42 11.04 12.19 -5.52
CA GLN A 42 11.10 12.14 -6.98
C GLN A 42 10.83 10.73 -7.49
N ASP A 43 10.38 10.66 -8.74
CA ASP A 43 10.19 9.40 -9.47
C ASP A 43 11.51 8.64 -9.45
N SER A 44 11.47 7.46 -8.86
CA SER A 44 12.58 6.55 -8.71
C SER A 44 12.70 5.72 -9.97
N LEU A 45 13.93 5.32 -10.30
CA LEU A 45 14.08 4.29 -11.32
C LEU A 45 13.27 3.06 -10.86
N PRO A 46 12.47 2.44 -11.75
CA PRO A 46 11.84 1.18 -11.41
C PRO A 46 12.96 0.23 -10.98
N PRO A 47 12.74 -0.56 -9.90
CA PRO A 47 13.71 -1.56 -9.49
C PRO A 47 14.03 -2.45 -10.70
N PRO A 48 15.29 -2.89 -10.82
CA PRO A 48 15.71 -3.73 -11.93
C PRO A 48 14.72 -4.90 -12.09
N CYS A 49 14.44 -5.25 -13.33
CA CYS A 49 13.70 -6.46 -13.67
C CYS A 49 14.67 -7.65 -13.52
N ASP A 50 15.28 -7.80 -12.35
CA ASP A 50 16.09 -8.96 -12.00
C ASP A 50 15.22 -10.03 -11.30
N ASP A 51 15.80 -11.20 -11.06
CA ASP A 51 15.12 -12.45 -10.66
C ASP A 51 14.29 -12.37 -9.35
N ALA A 52 14.11 -11.19 -8.75
CA ALA A 52 13.30 -10.94 -7.56
C ALA A 52 11.80 -11.26 -7.76
N GLY A 53 11.32 -11.29 -9.01
CA GLY A 53 9.94 -11.65 -9.34
C GLY A 53 8.93 -10.54 -9.02
N MET A 54 7.64 -10.90 -9.06
CA MET A 54 6.54 -9.99 -8.75
C MET A 54 5.97 -10.30 -7.37
N ALA A 55 5.62 -9.25 -6.62
CA ALA A 55 4.94 -9.41 -5.34
C ALA A 55 3.57 -10.08 -5.57
N THR A 56 3.31 -11.18 -4.86
CA THR A 56 1.99 -11.80 -4.87
C THR A 56 1.17 -11.22 -3.74
N LEU A 57 0.08 -10.52 -4.08
CA LEU A 57 -0.75 -9.81 -3.12
C LEU A 57 -1.96 -10.64 -2.72
N TYR A 58 -2.23 -10.73 -1.42
CA TYR A 58 -3.38 -11.43 -0.85
C TYR A 58 -4.31 -10.44 -0.13
N PRO A 59 -5.38 -9.96 -0.80
CA PRO A 59 -6.32 -9.03 -0.19
C PRO A 59 -6.97 -9.62 1.07
N GLY A 60 -6.88 -8.88 2.18
CA GLY A 60 -7.49 -9.23 3.45
C GLY A 60 -8.74 -8.42 3.77
N PHE A 61 -8.85 -7.20 3.23
CA PHE A 61 -10.03 -6.34 3.41
C PHE A 61 -10.30 -5.43 2.21
N GLU A 62 -11.53 -4.91 2.18
CA GLU A 62 -11.97 -3.81 1.32
C GLU A 62 -12.76 -2.82 2.18
N ALA A 63 -12.49 -1.52 2.00
CA ALA A 63 -13.26 -0.43 2.59
C ALA A 63 -13.70 0.56 1.53
N ARG A 64 -14.88 1.14 1.70
CA ARG A 64 -15.46 2.10 0.75
C ARG A 64 -15.80 3.42 1.45
N ALA A 65 -15.42 4.51 0.81
CA ALA A 65 -15.81 5.86 1.22
C ALA A 65 -17.18 6.23 0.65
N ALA A 66 -17.83 7.22 1.26
CA ALA A 66 -19.12 7.76 0.80
C ALA A 66 -19.03 8.42 -0.59
N ASP A 67 -17.85 8.95 -0.94
CA ASP A 67 -17.56 9.54 -2.26
C ASP A 67 -17.27 8.50 -3.35
N GLY A 68 -17.33 7.21 -3.01
CA GLY A 68 -17.09 6.10 -3.93
C GLY A 68 -15.64 5.66 -4.06
N ARG A 69 -14.68 6.29 -3.37
CA ARG A 69 -13.30 5.76 -3.27
C ARG A 69 -13.30 4.40 -2.59
N ILE A 70 -12.37 3.55 -3.00
CA ILE A 70 -12.21 2.19 -2.47
C ILE A 70 -10.76 2.01 -2.03
N ALA A 71 -10.55 1.42 -0.86
CA ALA A 71 -9.24 1.03 -0.39
C ALA A 71 -9.24 -0.47 -0.14
N ILE A 72 -8.22 -1.14 -0.67
CA ILE A 72 -8.03 -2.58 -0.55
C ILE A 72 -6.65 -2.78 0.05
N GLY A 73 -6.56 -3.58 1.10
CA GLY A 73 -5.28 -3.93 1.69
C GLY A 73 -5.23 -5.38 2.13
N GLY A 74 -4.03 -5.82 2.45
CA GLY A 74 -3.76 -7.18 2.86
C GLY A 74 -2.26 -7.43 3.00
N GLY A 75 -1.89 -8.70 2.85
CA GLY A 75 -0.52 -9.17 2.99
C GLY A 75 0.10 -9.59 1.66
N GLY A 76 1.37 -9.96 1.71
CA GLY A 76 2.06 -10.61 0.60
C GLY A 76 2.22 -12.13 0.81
N ALA A 77 3.09 -12.75 0.00
CA ALA A 77 3.39 -14.18 0.07
C ALA A 77 4.32 -14.54 1.22
N PHE A 78 5.11 -13.58 1.69
CA PHE A 78 6.07 -13.75 2.77
C PHE A 78 5.61 -13.03 4.04
N GLU A 79 6.17 -13.47 5.18
CA GLU A 79 5.94 -12.82 6.47
C GLU A 79 6.37 -11.35 6.42
N ALA A 80 5.69 -10.52 7.22
CA ALA A 80 5.87 -9.07 7.29
C ALA A 80 5.53 -8.26 6.01
N GLU A 81 5.15 -8.91 4.91
CA GLU A 81 4.71 -8.22 3.71
C GLU A 81 3.30 -7.65 3.86
N GLY A 82 3.15 -6.37 3.51
CA GLY A 82 1.89 -5.66 3.47
C GLY A 82 1.69 -4.91 2.17
N PHE A 83 0.44 -4.82 1.72
CA PHE A 83 0.07 -3.91 0.65
C PHE A 83 -1.20 -3.13 0.96
N LEU A 84 -1.28 -1.95 0.36
CA LEU A 84 -2.46 -1.08 0.40
C LEU A 84 -2.63 -0.39 -0.96
N ALA A 85 -3.83 -0.44 -1.49
CA ALA A 85 -4.20 0.17 -2.76
C ALA A 85 -5.38 1.11 -2.56
N LEU A 86 -5.33 2.29 -3.18
CA LEU A 86 -6.43 3.25 -3.21
C LEU A 86 -6.96 3.38 -4.64
N PHE A 87 -8.27 3.34 -4.81
CA PHE A 87 -8.96 3.47 -6.09
C PHE A 87 -9.87 4.71 -6.07
N ASP A 88 -9.82 5.48 -7.16
CA ASP A 88 -10.79 6.54 -7.41
C ASP A 88 -12.17 5.93 -7.74
N ALA A 89 -13.24 6.69 -7.52
CA ALA A 89 -14.61 6.22 -7.73
C ALA A 89 -14.84 5.72 -9.17
N GLY A 90 -15.36 4.50 -9.29
CA GLY A 90 -15.67 3.87 -10.59
C GLY A 90 -14.46 3.37 -11.37
N MET A 91 -13.23 3.50 -10.85
CA MET A 91 -12.01 3.03 -11.50
C MET A 91 -11.68 1.58 -11.12
N GLN A 92 -11.16 0.82 -12.07
CA GLN A 92 -10.64 -0.54 -11.84
C GLN A 92 -9.12 -0.58 -11.63
N THR A 93 -8.44 0.53 -11.91
CA THR A 93 -7.00 0.70 -11.74
C THR A 93 -6.77 1.53 -10.48
N PRO A 94 -5.89 1.11 -9.55
CA PRO A 94 -5.61 1.89 -8.36
C PRO A 94 -4.96 3.21 -8.75
N ARG A 95 -5.38 4.27 -8.05
CA ARG A 95 -4.76 5.59 -8.07
C ARG A 95 -3.29 5.48 -7.68
N TRP A 96 -3.04 4.74 -6.61
CA TRP A 96 -1.71 4.33 -6.16
C TRP A 96 -1.79 2.99 -5.43
N LEU A 97 -0.67 2.27 -5.40
CA LEU A 97 -0.51 1.03 -4.66
C LEU A 97 0.83 1.05 -3.92
N LEU A 98 0.77 0.90 -2.59
CA LEU A 98 1.90 0.68 -1.69
C LEU A 98 2.16 -0.82 -1.53
N TYR A 99 3.41 -1.24 -1.70
CA TYR A 99 3.92 -2.52 -1.22
C TYR A 99 5.12 -2.26 -0.29
N CYS A 100 5.20 -3.02 0.81
CA CYS A 100 6.22 -2.89 1.82
C CYS A 100 6.45 -4.24 2.51
N ASP A 101 7.66 -4.79 2.39
CA ASP A 101 8.09 -6.10 2.91
C ASP A 101 8.25 -6.15 4.44
N CYS A 102 8.06 -5.02 5.10
CA CYS A 102 8.16 -4.87 6.55
C CYS A 102 6.94 -4.14 7.14
N ALA A 103 5.85 -4.03 6.40
CA ALA A 103 4.67 -3.33 6.88
C ALA A 103 3.79 -4.16 7.82
N GLU A 104 3.93 -5.48 7.87
CA GLU A 104 2.90 -6.41 8.33
C GLU A 104 1.63 -6.35 7.47
N ILE A 105 0.72 -7.30 7.67
CA ILE A 105 -0.55 -7.33 6.94
C ILE A 105 -1.40 -6.10 7.26
N PHE A 106 -1.88 -5.39 6.23
CA PHE A 106 -2.88 -4.35 6.43
C PHE A 106 -4.25 -4.98 6.73
N VAL A 107 -4.86 -4.58 7.84
CA VAL A 107 -6.10 -5.19 8.36
C VAL A 107 -7.30 -4.23 8.35
N SER A 108 -7.06 -2.92 8.26
CA SER A 108 -8.14 -1.95 8.21
C SER A 108 -7.70 -0.60 7.65
N VAL A 109 -8.69 0.19 7.24
CA VAL A 109 -8.51 1.59 6.83
C VAL A 109 -9.73 2.42 7.19
N ILE A 110 -9.50 3.69 7.49
CA ILE A 110 -10.50 4.73 7.71
C ILE A 110 -10.23 5.84 6.70
N PHE A 111 -11.29 6.28 6.02
CA PHE A 111 -11.22 7.46 5.16
C PHE A 111 -11.39 8.72 6.00
N GLU A 112 -10.46 9.65 5.85
CA GLU A 112 -10.51 10.97 6.48
C GLU A 112 -10.67 12.06 5.42
N ALA A 113 -10.93 13.30 5.87
CA ALA A 113 -11.17 14.43 4.96
C ALA A 113 -9.95 14.84 4.11
N ARG A 114 -8.75 14.39 4.48
CA ARG A 114 -7.47 14.76 3.83
C ARG A 114 -6.64 13.56 3.39
N GLY A 115 -7.24 12.36 3.39
CA GLY A 115 -6.53 11.14 3.02
C GLY A 115 -7.12 9.92 3.72
N ILE A 116 -6.25 8.98 4.07
CA ILE A 116 -6.65 7.73 4.73
C ILE A 116 -5.72 7.38 5.88
N VAL A 117 -6.27 6.71 6.88
CA VAL A 117 -5.52 6.12 7.99
C VAL A 117 -5.69 4.62 7.93
N ALA A 118 -4.60 3.88 7.77
CA ALA A 118 -4.60 2.42 7.73
C ALA A 118 -3.91 1.83 8.96
N ILE A 119 -4.30 0.61 9.31
CA ILE A 119 -3.63 -0.19 10.34
C ILE A 119 -3.05 -1.42 9.66
N SER A 120 -1.77 -1.68 9.94
CA SER A 120 -1.15 -2.98 9.72
C SER A 120 -0.77 -3.61 11.05
N GLU A 121 -0.87 -4.93 11.12
CA GLU A 121 -0.70 -5.68 12.37
C GLU A 121 -0.31 -7.12 12.08
N ASP A 122 0.77 -7.56 12.72
CA ASP A 122 1.03 -8.98 12.98
C ASP A 122 1.63 -9.07 14.39
N PRO A 123 0.93 -9.68 15.38
CA PRO A 123 1.37 -9.67 16.77
C PRO A 123 2.84 -10.12 16.92
N PRO A 124 3.67 -9.33 17.63
CA PRO A 124 3.27 -8.27 18.57
C PRO A 124 3.12 -6.88 17.91
N TYR A 125 3.54 -6.72 16.66
CA TYR A 125 3.67 -5.43 16.00
C TYR A 125 2.34 -4.87 15.51
N ARG A 126 2.13 -3.57 15.76
CA ARG A 126 1.00 -2.82 15.21
C ARG A 126 1.42 -1.41 14.81
N TYR A 127 1.09 -1.04 13.58
CA TYR A 127 1.46 0.25 12.99
C TYR A 127 0.23 1.02 12.52
N ARG A 128 0.26 2.34 12.72
CA ARG A 128 -0.66 3.29 12.13
C ARG A 128 0.04 3.96 10.95
N TRP A 129 -0.60 3.88 9.79
CA TRP A 129 -0.16 4.52 8.57
C TRP A 129 -1.12 5.65 8.24
N THR A 130 -0.59 6.84 7.98
CA THR A 130 -1.38 7.99 7.53
C THR A 130 -0.89 8.39 6.16
N PHE A 131 -1.80 8.46 5.21
CA PHE A 131 -1.55 8.91 3.84
C PHE A 131 -2.36 10.15 3.59
N ASP A 132 -1.76 11.19 3.02
CA ASP A 132 -2.51 12.35 2.54
C ASP A 132 -3.14 12.07 1.15
N ASP A 133 -3.91 13.04 0.65
CA ASP A 133 -4.53 12.97 -0.69
C ASP A 133 -3.60 13.47 -1.82
N ALA A 134 -2.31 13.75 -1.55
CA ALA A 134 -1.35 14.22 -2.54
C ALA A 134 -0.95 13.12 -3.55
N MET A 135 -0.15 13.49 -4.56
CA MET A 135 0.30 12.56 -5.60
C MET A 135 1.79 12.76 -5.96
N PRO A 136 2.70 11.85 -5.54
CA PRO A 136 2.46 10.69 -4.67
C PRO A 136 1.94 11.11 -3.29
N PRO A 137 1.27 10.22 -2.54
CA PRO A 137 0.83 10.55 -1.19
C PRO A 137 2.05 10.76 -0.29
N SER A 138 2.02 11.77 0.58
CA SER A 138 2.93 11.79 1.73
C SER A 138 2.46 10.72 2.71
N LEU A 139 3.40 9.98 3.30
CA LEU A 139 3.08 8.99 4.33
C LEU A 139 3.76 9.28 5.66
N ARG A 140 3.09 8.85 6.73
CA ARG A 140 3.63 8.80 8.09
C ARG A 140 3.29 7.45 8.70
N VAL A 141 4.28 6.84 9.35
CA VAL A 141 4.12 5.56 10.04
C VAL A 141 4.45 5.73 11.51
N GLU A 142 3.57 5.23 12.37
CA GLU A 142 3.71 5.29 13.83
C GLU A 142 3.48 3.89 14.39
N ARG A 143 4.45 3.33 15.13
CA ARG A 143 4.23 2.10 15.89
C ARG A 143 3.33 2.42 17.08
N ILE A 144 2.19 1.73 17.19
CA ILE A 144 1.19 1.96 18.24
C ILE A 144 1.09 0.79 19.24
N ALA A 145 1.69 -0.37 18.94
CA ALA A 145 1.90 -1.44 19.92
C ALA A 145 3.22 -2.18 19.66
N PRO A 146 3.90 -2.66 20.74
CA PRO A 146 5.10 -3.46 20.62
C PRO A 146 4.79 -4.89 20.24
#